data_AF-A0A815C250-F1
#
_entry.id   AF-A0A815C250-F1
#
_cell.length_a   1.000
_cell.length_b   1.000
_cell.length_c   1.000
_cell.angle_alpha   90.00
_cell.angle_beta   90.00
_cell.angle_gamma   90.00
#
_symmetry.space_group_name_H-M   'P 1'
#
loop_
_entity.id
_entity.type
_entity.pdbx_description
1 polymer ?
#
loop_
_entity_poly.entity_id
_entity_poly.type
_entity_poly.pdbx_seq_one_letter_code
_entity_poly.pdbx_strand_id
1 'polypeptide(L)'
;MKTEQLMPLLHCRARRRLSRGLKRKPMALIKRLRKAKKETAELEKPQAVKTHLRNMIIVPEMVGSVVGVHQGKTFNSVEIKPEMVGHYLGEFSITYKPVKHGRPGIGATHSSRFIPLK
;
A
#
# COMPACT_ATOMS: atom_id res chain seq x y z
N MET A 1 -0.92 10.89 -19.26
CA MET A 1 -1.66 12.09 -18.79
C MET A 1 -0.79 12.86 -17.81
N LYS A 2 -0.74 14.19 -17.92
CA LYS A 2 -0.06 15.04 -16.92
C LYS A 2 -0.85 15.02 -15.61
N THR A 3 -0.17 15.16 -14.48
CA THR A 3 -0.79 15.21 -13.14
C THR A 3 -1.87 16.29 -13.01
N GLU A 4 -1.73 17.39 -13.74
CA GLU A 4 -2.69 18.50 -13.76
C GLU A 4 -4.07 18.10 -14.32
N GLN A 5 -4.09 17.25 -15.34
CA GLN A 5 -5.33 16.72 -15.94
C GLN A 5 -6.01 15.70 -15.04
N LEU A 6 -5.26 15.06 -14.13
CA LEU A 6 -5.77 14.07 -13.20
C LEU A 6 -6.45 14.72 -11.98
N MET A 7 -5.97 15.89 -11.54
CA MET A 7 -6.51 16.59 -10.36
C MET A 7 -8.04 16.77 -10.32
N PRO A 8 -8.74 17.18 -11.41
CA PRO A 8 -10.19 17.32 -11.41
C PRO A 8 -10.94 15.99 -11.31
N LEU A 9 -10.32 14.87 -11.69
CA LEU A 9 -10.92 13.53 -11.65
C LEU A 9 -10.76 12.84 -10.30
N LEU A 10 -9.85 13.33 -9.45
CA LEU A 10 -9.58 12.78 -8.13
C LEU A 10 -10.52 13.32 -7.05
N HIS A 11 -10.73 12.51 -6.01
CA HIS A 11 -11.48 12.88 -4.82
C HIS A 11 -10.82 14.06 -4.06
N CYS A 12 -11.63 14.82 -3.30
CA CYS A 12 -11.22 16.08 -2.66
C CYS A 12 -9.94 15.96 -1.82
N ARG A 13 -9.79 14.86 -1.05
CA ARG A 13 -8.60 14.61 -0.23
C ARG A 13 -7.32 14.41 -1.05
N ALA A 14 -7.39 13.67 -2.15
CA ALA A 14 -6.25 13.47 -3.05
C ALA A 14 -5.86 14.76 -3.76
N ARG A 15 -6.87 15.50 -4.27
CA ARG A 15 -6.69 16.81 -4.90
C ARG A 15 -6.02 17.82 -3.96
N ARG A 16 -6.50 17.93 -2.72
CA ARG A 16 -5.91 18.82 -1.69
C ARG A 16 -4.43 18.49 -1.42
N ARG A 17 -4.08 17.20 -1.39
CA ARG A 17 -2.68 16.79 -1.18
C ARG A 17 -1.80 17.16 -2.38
N LEU A 18 -2.25 16.90 -3.61
CA LEU A 18 -1.50 17.23 -4.82
C LEU A 18 -1.35 18.75 -4.98
N SER A 19 -2.41 19.51 -4.72
CA SER A 19 -2.39 20.99 -4.74
C SER A 19 -1.41 21.58 -3.72
N ARG A 20 -1.28 20.97 -2.54
CA ARG A 20 -0.28 21.35 -1.53
C ARG A 20 1.15 20.90 -1.88
N GLY A 21 1.32 20.13 -2.94
CA GLY A 21 2.61 19.64 -3.41
C GLY A 21 3.10 18.36 -2.73
N LEU A 22 3.90 17.60 -3.48
CA LEU A 22 4.59 16.42 -2.99
C LEU A 22 5.96 16.81 -2.40
N LYS A 23 6.17 16.48 -1.13
CA LYS A 23 7.46 16.73 -0.44
C LYS A 23 8.60 15.88 -1.05
N ARG A 24 9.84 16.18 -0.65
CA ARG A 24 11.07 15.48 -1.09
C ARG A 24 11.00 13.95 -0.98
N LYS A 25 10.43 13.41 0.10
CA LYS A 25 10.33 11.94 0.34
C LYS A 25 9.47 11.23 -0.74
N PRO A 26 8.22 11.66 -1.00
CA PRO A 26 7.44 11.22 -2.16
C PRO A 26 8.18 11.28 -3.51
N MET A 27 8.88 12.38 -3.79
CA MET A 27 9.60 12.54 -5.06
C MET A 27 10.78 11.57 -5.18
N ALA A 28 11.50 11.32 -4.09
CA ALA A 28 12.54 10.31 -4.04
C ALA A 28 12.00 8.89 -4.29
N LEU A 29 10.81 8.57 -3.77
CA LEU A 29 10.15 7.28 -4.05
C LEU A 29 9.83 7.14 -5.54
N ILE A 30 9.24 8.16 -6.16
CA ILE A 30 8.95 8.15 -7.61
C ILE A 30 10.25 7.94 -8.42
N LYS A 31 11.33 8.63 -8.06
CA LYS A 31 12.64 8.45 -8.72
C LYS A 31 13.16 7.01 -8.63
N ARG A 32 13.04 6.38 -7.46
CA ARG A 32 13.45 4.97 -7.26
C ARG A 32 12.59 4.01 -8.08
N LEU A 33 11.27 4.25 -8.15
CA LEU A 33 10.35 3.43 -8.96
C LEU A 33 10.62 3.58 -10.45
N ARG A 34 10.88 4.80 -10.93
CA ARG A 34 11.29 5.04 -12.32
C ARG A 34 12.58 4.32 -12.67
N LYS A 35 13.56 4.32 -11.76
CA LYS A 35 14.82 3.59 -11.94
C LYS A 35 14.57 2.08 -12.03
N ALA A 36 13.84 1.51 -11.06
CA ALA A 36 13.51 0.09 -11.04
C ALA A 36 12.77 -0.34 -12.32
N LYS A 37 11.79 0.45 -12.76
CA LYS A 37 11.03 0.18 -14.00
C LYS A 37 11.92 0.21 -15.25
N LYS A 38 12.93 1.07 -15.29
CA LYS A 38 13.87 1.18 -16.42
C LYS A 38 14.88 0.03 -16.47
N GLU A 39 15.28 -0.50 -15.31
CA GLU A 39 16.28 -1.58 -15.19
C GLU A 39 15.69 -2.97 -15.47
N THR A 40 14.38 -3.08 -15.66
CA THR A 40 13.70 -4.37 -15.85
C THR A 40 13.56 -4.69 -17.33
N ALA A 41 13.74 -5.97 -17.69
CA ALA A 41 13.50 -6.46 -19.05
C ALA A 41 12.01 -6.36 -19.43
N GLU A 42 11.69 -6.30 -20.73
CA GLU A 42 10.35 -5.96 -21.27
C GLU A 42 9.21 -6.93 -20.88
N LEU A 43 9.51 -8.07 -20.23
CA LEU A 43 8.54 -9.09 -19.83
C LEU A 43 8.58 -9.45 -18.33
N GLU A 44 9.49 -8.85 -17.57
CA GLU A 44 9.64 -9.16 -16.15
C GLU A 44 9.04 -8.09 -15.24
N LYS A 45 8.66 -8.50 -14.03
CA LYS A 45 8.16 -7.56 -13.01
C LYS A 45 9.33 -6.82 -12.38
N PRO A 46 9.24 -5.49 -12.21
CA PRO A 46 10.32 -4.72 -11.62
C PRO A 46 10.56 -5.10 -10.16
N GLN A 47 11.80 -4.94 -9.72
CA GLN A 47 12.19 -5.21 -8.34
C GLN A 47 11.35 -4.38 -7.35
N ALA A 48 10.87 -5.05 -6.31
CA ALA A 48 10.02 -4.42 -5.31
C ALA A 48 10.76 -3.31 -4.53
N VAL A 49 10.27 -2.07 -4.62
CA VAL A 49 10.84 -0.93 -3.88
C VAL A 49 10.15 -0.80 -2.53
N LYS A 50 10.90 -0.99 -1.43
CA LYS A 50 10.39 -0.89 -0.06
C LYS A 50 10.14 0.56 0.36
N THR A 51 9.02 0.83 1.00
CA THR A 51 8.63 2.16 1.49
C THR A 51 7.79 2.12 2.76
N HIS A 52 7.99 3.13 3.61
CA HIS A 52 7.14 3.40 4.78
C HIS A 52 6.06 4.47 4.47
N LEU A 53 6.07 5.05 3.27
CA LEU A 53 5.18 6.13 2.87
C LEU A 53 3.78 5.62 2.52
N ARG A 54 3.04 5.17 3.54
CA ARG A 54 1.63 4.75 3.41
C ARG A 54 0.70 5.87 2.96
N ASN A 55 1.10 7.10 3.24
CA ASN A 55 0.31 8.27 2.87
C ASN A 55 0.47 8.63 1.39
N MET A 56 1.36 8.01 0.60
CA MET A 56 1.55 8.40 -0.80
C MET A 56 0.32 8.09 -1.67
N ILE A 57 -0.05 9.01 -2.58
CA ILE A 57 -1.09 8.76 -3.60
C ILE A 57 -0.44 8.03 -4.76
N ILE A 58 -1.13 7.03 -5.31
CA ILE A 58 -0.71 6.34 -6.52
C ILE A 58 -0.90 7.29 -7.72
N VAL A 59 0.21 7.65 -8.33
CA VAL A 59 0.27 8.47 -9.55
C VAL A 59 0.36 7.54 -10.77
N PRO A 60 -0.21 7.90 -11.95
CA PRO A 60 -0.19 7.05 -13.14
C PRO A 60 1.18 6.53 -13.55
N GLU A 61 2.26 7.28 -13.27
CA GLU A 61 3.63 6.85 -13.57
C GLU A 61 4.07 5.60 -12.80
N MET A 62 3.46 5.32 -11.65
CA MET A 62 3.78 4.17 -10.79
C MET A 62 3.10 2.88 -11.27
N VAL A 63 2.23 2.95 -12.27
CA VAL A 63 1.52 1.78 -12.80
C VAL A 63 2.51 0.79 -13.39
N GLY A 64 2.35 -0.49 -13.02
CA GLY A 64 3.26 -1.58 -13.38
C GLY A 64 4.50 -1.69 -12.49
N SER A 65 4.67 -0.83 -11.48
CA SER A 65 5.72 -0.98 -10.48
C SER A 65 5.27 -1.84 -9.29
N VAL A 66 6.23 -2.53 -8.66
CA VAL A 66 6.00 -3.28 -7.43
C VAL A 66 6.51 -2.47 -6.24
N VAL A 67 5.63 -2.22 -5.27
CA VAL A 67 5.93 -1.42 -4.08
C VAL A 67 5.75 -2.26 -2.82
N GLY A 68 6.82 -2.37 -2.03
CA GLY A 68 6.76 -2.97 -0.70
C GLY A 68 6.24 -1.95 0.32
N VAL A 69 4.97 -2.00 0.69
CA VAL A 69 4.36 -1.10 1.67
C VAL A 69 4.53 -1.67 3.08
N HIS A 70 5.10 -0.88 3.99
CA HIS A 70 5.27 -1.31 5.38
C HIS A 70 3.95 -1.35 6.16
N GLN A 71 3.65 -2.51 6.76
CA GLN A 71 2.44 -2.72 7.58
C GLN A 71 2.64 -2.58 9.10
N GLY A 72 3.88 -2.34 9.55
CA GLY A 72 4.27 -2.22 10.96
C GLY A 72 5.13 -3.39 11.45
N LYS A 73 5.07 -4.54 10.77
CA LYS A 73 5.91 -5.72 11.06
C LYS A 73 6.70 -6.18 9.84
N THR A 74 6.05 -6.25 8.69
CA THR A 74 6.64 -6.71 7.42
C THR A 74 6.34 -5.71 6.30
N PHE A 75 7.00 -5.91 5.16
CA PHE A 75 6.67 -5.19 3.93
C PHE A 75 5.75 -6.07 3.09
N ASN A 76 4.53 -5.59 2.82
CA ASN A 76 3.62 -6.24 1.90
C ASN A 76 3.95 -5.82 0.47
N SER A 77 4.15 -6.77 -0.44
CA SER A 77 4.44 -6.48 -1.84
C SER A 77 3.15 -6.18 -2.58
N VAL A 78 3.00 -4.95 -3.07
CA VAL A 78 1.82 -4.50 -3.81
C VAL A 78 2.22 -4.17 -5.24
N GLU A 79 1.65 -4.90 -6.19
CA GLU A 79 1.75 -4.60 -7.61
C GLU A 79 0.71 -3.55 -8.00
N ILE A 80 1.16 -2.41 -8.53
CA ILE A 80 0.29 -1.28 -8.82
C ILE A 80 -0.43 -1.48 -10.15
N LYS A 81 -1.76 -1.63 -10.06
CA LYS A 81 -2.66 -1.72 -11.21
C LYS A 81 -3.20 -0.34 -11.62
N PRO A 82 -3.66 -0.15 -12.88
CA PRO A 82 -4.25 1.12 -13.33
C PRO A 82 -5.46 1.57 -12.51
N GLU A 83 -6.28 0.63 -12.05
CA GLU A 83 -7.47 0.89 -11.23
C GLU A 83 -7.15 1.51 -9.86
N MET A 84 -5.91 1.36 -9.39
CA MET A 84 -5.48 1.87 -8.09
C MET A 84 -5.05 3.35 -8.14
N VAL A 85 -5.04 3.97 -9.32
CA VAL A 85 -4.65 5.37 -9.47
C VAL A 85 -5.60 6.27 -8.69
N GLY A 86 -5.04 7.21 -7.92
CA GLY A 86 -5.80 8.12 -7.07
C GLY A 86 -6.02 7.65 -5.64
N HIS A 87 -5.84 6.36 -5.36
CA HIS A 87 -5.88 5.80 -4.02
C HIS A 87 -4.57 6.00 -3.26
N TYR A 88 -4.62 5.87 -1.93
CA TYR A 88 -3.42 5.89 -1.09
C TYR A 88 -2.78 4.50 -1.00
N LEU A 89 -1.44 4.44 -1.00
CA LEU A 89 -0.70 3.17 -0.82
C LEU A 89 -1.10 2.42 0.47
N GLY A 90 -1.45 3.17 1.52
CA GLY A 90 -1.89 2.61 2.78
C GLY A 90 -3.23 1.87 2.73
N GLU A 91 -4.06 2.08 1.70
CA GLU A 91 -5.32 1.36 1.52
C GLU A 91 -5.09 -0.10 1.10
N PHE A 92 -3.97 -0.37 0.42
CA PHE A 92 -3.63 -1.71 -0.10
C PHE A 92 -2.78 -2.55 0.88
N SER A 93 -2.55 -2.05 2.10
CA SER A 93 -1.78 -2.77 3.12
C SER A 93 -2.48 -2.66 4.46
N ILE A 94 -3.14 -3.75 4.87
CA ILE A 94 -3.79 -3.84 6.18
C ILE A 94 -2.72 -3.82 7.28
N THR A 95 -2.89 -2.98 8.30
CA THR A 95 -1.92 -2.82 9.41
C THR A 95 -2.03 -3.89 10.49
N TYR A 96 -3.15 -4.59 10.52
CA TYR A 96 -3.49 -5.56 11.55
C TYR A 96 -3.81 -6.92 10.92
N LYS A 97 -3.84 -7.95 11.75
CA LYS A 97 -4.36 -9.26 11.35
C LYS A 97 -5.87 -9.29 11.64
N PRO A 98 -6.74 -9.49 10.65
CA PRO A 98 -8.17 -9.61 10.90
C PRO A 98 -8.45 -10.71 11.91
N VAL A 99 -9.22 -10.38 12.95
CA VAL A 99 -9.64 -11.35 13.96
C VAL A 99 -10.80 -12.15 13.36
N LYS A 100 -10.59 -13.46 13.19
CA LYS A 100 -11.68 -14.39 12.89
C LYS A 100 -12.17 -14.96 14.20
N HIS A 101 -13.43 -14.71 14.53
CA HIS A 101 -14.06 -15.38 15.66
C HIS A 101 -14.21 -16.87 15.32
N GLY A 102 -13.37 -17.70 15.93
CA GLY A 102 -13.52 -19.14 15.91
C GLY A 102 -14.41 -19.62 17.05
N ARG A 103 -14.52 -20.95 17.20
CA ARG A 103 -14.93 -21.51 18.49
C ARG A 103 -13.97 -20.96 19.57
N PRO A 104 -14.47 -20.58 20.76
CA PRO A 104 -13.59 -20.28 21.87
C PRO A 104 -12.58 -21.42 22.02
N GLY A 105 -11.29 -21.12 21.87
CA GLY A 105 -10.26 -22.08 22.24
C GLY A 105 -10.45 -22.45 23.70
N ILE A 106 -10.18 -23.69 24.08
CA ILE A 106 -10.19 -24.09 25.49
C ILE A 106 -9.18 -23.18 26.21
N GLY A 107 -9.66 -22.33 27.14
CA GLY A 107 -8.86 -21.32 27.85
C GLY A 107 -8.92 -19.88 27.29
N ALA A 108 -9.66 -19.61 26.21
CA ALA A 108 -9.74 -18.28 25.60
C ALA A 108 -10.83 -17.38 26.23
N THR A 109 -11.90 -17.95 26.77
CA THR A 109 -12.94 -17.21 27.53
C THR A 109 -12.82 -17.52 29.02
N HIS A 110 -13.18 -16.56 29.88
CA HIS A 110 -13.18 -16.76 31.35
C HIS A 110 -14.02 -17.98 31.78
N SER A 111 -15.09 -18.29 31.05
CA SER A 111 -15.95 -19.47 31.25
C SER A 111 -15.31 -20.79 30.83
N SER A 112 -14.39 -20.78 29.85
CA SER A 112 -13.72 -21.99 29.35
C SER A 112 -12.53 -22.45 30.21
N ARG A 113 -12.15 -21.67 31.23
CA ARG A 113 -11.04 -22.02 32.16
C ARG A 113 -11.32 -23.26 33.01
N PHE A 114 -12.58 -23.59 33.22
CA PHE A 114 -13.01 -24.69 34.09
C PHE A 114 -13.49 -25.93 33.32
N ILE A 115 -13.33 -25.97 32.00
CA ILE A 115 -13.67 -27.15 31.20
C ILE A 115 -12.51 -28.16 31.35
N PRO A 116 -12.73 -29.33 32.00
CA PRO A 116 -11.69 -30.33 32.14
C PRO A 116 -11.32 -30.90 30.76
N LEU A 117 -10.02 -30.88 30.44
CA LEU A 117 -9.48 -31.57 29.28
C LEU A 117 -9.54 -33.08 29.54
N LYS A 118 -10.12 -33.84 28.61
CA LYS A 118 -10.11 -35.30 28.61
C LYS A 118 -8.89 -35.81 27.87
#